data_AF-A0A419FPL3-F1
#
_entry.id   AF-A0A419FPL3-F1
#
_cell.length_a   1.000
_cell.length_b   1.000
_cell.length_c   1.000
_cell.angle_alpha   90.00
_cell.angle_beta   90.00
_cell.angle_gamma   90.00
#
_symmetry.space_group_name_H-M   'P 1'
#
loop_
_entity.id
_entity.type
_entity.pdbx_description
1 polymer ?
#
loop_
_entity_poly.entity_id
_entity_poly.type
_entity_poly.pdbx_seq_one_letter_code
_entity_poly.pdbx_strand_id
1 'polypeptide(L)'
;MVKNAHFRLKVESVPSLDLSFYAEESLEYELKPSLHISEIPLAIFKTPLGPLQLLVKYLKEQQMPFSEIASLLHRSYRTIWLSYQQGKMTSLEYSSVQEALPLSIFSKELSTLESIVVYLKQFYSYAQISRLLNKDQRTIWTIYQRAIKK
;
A
#
# COMPACT_ATOMS: atom_id res chain seq x y z
N MET A 1 -33.34 1.18 60.01
CA MET A 1 -34.44 0.93 59.04
C MET A 1 -34.09 1.60 57.72
N VAL A 2 -33.55 0.86 56.74
CA VAL A 2 -33.42 1.32 55.35
C VAL A 2 -33.97 0.20 54.48
N LYS A 3 -34.98 0.53 53.66
CA LYS A 3 -35.72 -0.40 52.81
C LYS A 3 -34.85 -0.76 51.60
N ASN A 4 -34.41 -2.01 51.49
CA ASN A 4 -33.81 -2.53 50.25
C ASN A 4 -34.94 -3.02 49.33
N ALA A 5 -35.13 -2.30 48.22
CA ALA A 5 -36.08 -2.66 47.18
C ALA A 5 -35.59 -3.90 46.41
N HIS A 6 -36.42 -4.93 46.38
CA HIS A 6 -36.24 -6.09 45.52
C HIS A 6 -36.52 -5.69 44.06
N PHE A 7 -35.48 -5.67 43.22
CA PHE A 7 -35.67 -5.68 41.77
C PHE A 7 -35.43 -7.10 41.24
N ARG A 8 -36.54 -7.82 41.04
CA ARG A 8 -36.58 -9.15 40.42
C ARG A 8 -36.63 -8.96 38.91
N LEU A 9 -35.49 -9.11 38.23
CA LEU A 9 -35.43 -9.12 36.77
C LEU A 9 -36.28 -10.29 36.26
N LYS A 10 -37.31 -9.97 35.47
CA LYS A 10 -38.07 -10.95 34.68
C LYS A 10 -37.12 -11.59 33.68
N VAL A 11 -37.04 -12.92 33.73
CA VAL A 11 -36.41 -13.72 32.68
C VAL A 11 -37.42 -13.78 31.54
N GLU A 12 -37.26 -12.89 30.56
CA GLU A 12 -37.93 -13.05 29.27
C GLU A 12 -37.10 -14.01 28.41
N SER A 13 -37.79 -15.00 27.85
CA SER A 13 -37.25 -16.09 27.04
C SER A 13 -36.43 -15.56 25.87
N VAL A 14 -35.14 -15.92 25.84
CA VAL A 14 -34.26 -15.71 24.69
C VAL A 14 -34.85 -16.49 23.50
N PRO A 15 -35.16 -15.85 22.36
CA PRO A 15 -35.54 -16.57 21.15
C PRO A 15 -34.39 -17.49 20.75
N SER A 16 -34.68 -18.74 20.40
CA SER A 16 -33.71 -19.68 19.85
C SER A 16 -32.94 -19.01 18.71
N LEU A 17 -31.64 -18.83 18.90
CA LEU A 17 -30.73 -18.22 17.94
C LEU A 17 -30.77 -19.08 16.66
N ASP A 18 -31.40 -18.58 15.60
CA ASP A 18 -31.41 -19.24 14.31
C ASP A 18 -30.00 -19.11 13.71
N LEU A 19 -29.20 -20.17 13.86
CA LEU A 19 -27.83 -20.23 13.36
C LEU A 19 -27.74 -20.20 11.82
N SER A 20 -28.86 -20.34 11.10
CA SER A 20 -28.85 -20.22 9.64
C SER A 20 -28.69 -18.77 9.18
N PHE A 21 -29.12 -17.79 10.00
CA PHE A 21 -28.90 -16.37 9.74
C PHE A 21 -27.40 -16.02 9.70
N TYR A 22 -26.61 -16.59 10.61
CA TYR A 22 -25.16 -16.38 10.65
C TYR A 22 -24.38 -17.21 9.62
N ALA A 23 -24.99 -18.28 9.08
CA ALA A 23 -24.36 -19.07 8.03
C ALA A 23 -24.39 -18.35 6.68
N GLU A 24 -25.45 -17.60 6.39
CA GLU A 24 -25.56 -16.84 5.13
C GLU A 24 -24.73 -15.55 5.16
N GLU A 25 -24.65 -14.86 6.30
CA GLU A 25 -23.82 -13.66 6.47
C GLU A 25 -22.30 -13.96 6.37
N SER A 26 -21.92 -15.24 6.48
CA SER A 26 -20.52 -15.69 6.40
C SER A 26 -20.05 -16.03 4.98
N LEU A 27 -20.94 -16.09 3.98
CA LEU A 27 -20.60 -16.43 2.60
C LEU A 27 -20.49 -15.21 1.67
N GLU A 28 -20.98 -14.02 2.08
CA GLU A 28 -20.80 -12.78 1.31
C GLU A 28 -19.44 -12.08 1.51
N TYR A 29 -18.47 -12.71 2.20
CA TYR A 29 -17.06 -12.35 2.05
C TYR A 29 -16.43 -12.98 0.80
N GLU A 30 -17.25 -13.26 -0.21
CA GLU A 30 -16.78 -13.66 -1.52
C GLU A 30 -16.14 -12.47 -2.23
N LEU A 31 -14.80 -12.56 -2.31
CA LEU A 31 -14.00 -12.09 -3.44
C LEU A 31 -14.24 -10.61 -3.81
N LYS A 32 -13.70 -9.70 -2.98
CA LYS A 32 -13.27 -8.40 -3.53
C LYS A 32 -12.42 -8.71 -4.77
N PRO A 33 -12.72 -8.12 -5.94
CA PRO A 33 -11.88 -8.29 -7.11
C PRO A 33 -10.52 -7.71 -6.75
N SER A 34 -9.59 -8.59 -6.39
CA SER A 34 -8.19 -8.25 -6.27
C SER A 34 -7.75 -7.86 -7.66
N LEU A 35 -7.72 -6.55 -7.93
CA LEU A 35 -6.99 -6.03 -9.08
C LEU A 35 -5.58 -6.60 -8.97
N HIS A 36 -5.29 -7.62 -9.79
CA HIS A 36 -4.00 -8.32 -9.84
C HIS A 36 -2.96 -7.41 -10.50
N ILE A 37 -2.69 -6.27 -9.87
CA ILE A 37 -1.53 -5.47 -10.20
C ILE A 37 -0.36 -6.22 -9.60
N SER A 38 0.47 -6.83 -10.44
CA SER A 38 1.72 -7.46 -10.04
C SER A 38 2.91 -6.54 -10.30
N GLU A 39 2.76 -5.60 -11.23
CA GLU A 39 3.84 -4.76 -11.75
C GLU A 39 3.43 -3.30 -11.85
N ILE A 40 4.42 -2.42 -11.70
CA ILE A 40 4.26 -0.97 -11.75
C ILE A 40 5.18 -0.41 -12.84
N PRO A 41 4.68 0.44 -13.74
CA PRO A 41 5.52 1.09 -14.74
C PRO A 41 6.61 1.93 -14.07
N LEU A 42 7.89 1.70 -14.40
CA LEU A 42 9.01 2.46 -13.84
C LEU A 42 8.90 3.96 -14.17
N ALA A 43 8.26 4.29 -15.29
CA ALA A 43 8.06 5.65 -15.78
C ALA A 43 7.42 6.59 -14.74
N ILE A 44 6.58 6.07 -13.82
CA ILE A 44 5.94 6.91 -12.79
C ILE A 44 6.96 7.60 -11.87
N PHE A 45 8.17 7.04 -11.74
CA PHE A 45 9.22 7.51 -10.83
C PHE A 45 10.19 8.53 -11.46
N LYS A 46 9.99 8.93 -12.73
CA LYS A 46 10.82 9.96 -13.41
C LYS A 46 10.56 11.39 -12.96
N THR A 47 9.62 11.58 -12.04
CA THR A 47 9.21 12.90 -11.54
C THR A 47 10.04 13.32 -10.31
N PRO A 48 10.05 14.61 -9.95
CA PRO A 48 10.71 15.09 -8.73
C PRO A 48 9.95 14.75 -7.44
N LEU A 49 8.74 14.17 -7.54
CA LEU A 49 7.93 13.84 -6.36
C LEU A 49 8.47 12.68 -5.54
N GLY A 50 7.98 12.59 -4.31
CA GLY A 50 8.28 11.47 -3.41
C GLY A 50 7.85 10.14 -4.02
N PRO A 51 8.74 9.14 -4.14
CA PRO A 51 8.40 7.84 -4.75
C PRO A 51 7.20 7.15 -4.10
N LEU A 52 7.03 7.26 -2.78
CA LEU A 52 5.86 6.72 -2.10
C LEU A 52 4.55 7.41 -2.52
N GLN A 53 4.58 8.74 -2.72
CA GLN A 53 3.40 9.50 -3.16
C GLN A 53 2.96 9.06 -4.55
N LEU A 54 3.92 8.87 -5.46
CA LEU A 54 3.69 8.42 -6.83
C LEU A 54 3.13 6.99 -6.86
N LEU A 55 3.73 6.10 -6.08
CA LEU A 55 3.29 4.72 -5.97
C LEU A 55 1.86 4.62 -5.43
N VAL A 56 1.58 5.31 -4.32
CA VAL A 56 0.25 5.32 -3.71
C VAL A 56 -0.78 5.94 -4.65
N LYS A 57 -0.44 7.03 -5.34
CA LYS A 57 -1.32 7.65 -6.33
C LYS A 57 -1.64 6.69 -7.47
N TYR A 58 -0.62 6.04 -8.04
CA TYR A 58 -0.80 5.06 -9.11
C TYR A 58 -1.75 3.94 -8.68
N LEU A 59 -1.47 3.29 -7.54
CA LEU A 59 -2.32 2.22 -7.02
C LEU A 59 -3.74 2.70 -6.75
N LYS A 60 -3.90 3.94 -6.29
CA LYS A 60 -5.23 4.51 -6.03
C LYS A 60 -6.01 4.81 -7.31
N GLU A 61 -5.33 5.27 -8.36
CA GLU A 61 -5.93 5.47 -9.70
C GLU A 61 -6.33 4.13 -10.35
N GLN A 62 -5.63 3.05 -10.02
CA GLN A 62 -6.06 1.68 -10.34
C GLN A 62 -7.16 1.15 -9.40
N GLN A 63 -7.92 2.04 -8.74
CA GLN A 63 -9.06 1.74 -7.87
C GLN A 63 -8.78 0.93 -6.60
N MET A 64 -7.51 0.69 -6.22
CA MET A 64 -7.18 -0.04 -4.99
C MET A 64 -7.62 0.75 -3.73
N PRO A 65 -8.24 0.10 -2.72
CA PRO A 65 -8.59 0.75 -1.46
C PRO A 65 -7.35 1.03 -0.61
N PHE A 66 -7.36 2.12 0.17
CA PHE A 66 -6.21 2.52 0.99
C PHE A 66 -5.79 1.47 2.01
N SER A 67 -6.74 0.69 2.54
CA SER A 67 -6.45 -0.42 3.45
C SER A 67 -5.61 -1.51 2.78
N GLU A 68 -5.89 -1.82 1.52
CA GLU A 68 -5.15 -2.81 0.76
C GLU A 68 -3.77 -2.29 0.36
N ILE A 69 -3.67 -1.02 -0.08
CA ILE A 69 -2.38 -0.36 -0.34
C ILE A 69 -1.50 -0.36 0.93
N ALA A 70 -2.09 -0.12 2.10
CA ALA A 70 -1.38 -0.14 3.38
C ALA A 70 -0.80 -1.52 3.69
N SER A 71 -1.60 -2.57 3.53
CA SER A 71 -1.16 -3.96 3.70
C SER A 71 -0.07 -4.33 2.68
N LEU A 72 -0.30 -4.00 1.41
CA LEU A 72 0.60 -4.31 0.28
C LEU A 72 1.97 -3.65 0.43
N LEU A 73 2.02 -2.39 0.84
CA LEU A 73 3.27 -1.64 1.00
C LEU A 73 3.86 -1.76 2.41
N HIS A 74 3.24 -2.54 3.31
CA HIS A 74 3.61 -2.64 4.71
C HIS A 74 3.75 -1.27 5.41
N ARG A 75 2.82 -0.35 5.12
CA ARG A 75 2.78 1.01 5.68
C ARG A 75 1.49 1.25 6.44
N SER A 76 1.53 2.15 7.42
CA SER A 76 0.31 2.51 8.15
C SER A 76 -0.71 3.17 7.21
N TYR A 77 -2.00 2.95 7.47
CA TYR A 77 -3.09 3.62 6.75
C TYR A 77 -2.91 5.14 6.71
N ARG A 78 -2.49 5.74 7.83
CA ARG A 78 -2.21 7.19 7.94
C ARG A 78 -1.13 7.63 6.95
N THR A 79 -0.05 6.86 6.83
CA THR A 79 1.05 7.15 5.89
C THR A 79 0.56 7.10 4.44
N ILE A 80 -0.25 6.08 4.09
CA ILE A 80 -0.83 5.94 2.76
C ILE A 80 -1.74 7.13 2.44
N TRP A 81 -2.66 7.45 3.34
CA TRP A 81 -3.59 8.58 3.15
C TRP A 81 -2.85 9.90 2.96
N LEU A 82 -1.86 10.21 3.82
CA LEU A 82 -1.06 11.43 3.69
C LEU A 82 -0.29 11.48 2.36
N SER A 83 0.31 10.35 1.95
CA SER A 83 1.05 10.25 0.69
C SER A 83 0.15 10.49 -0.51
N TYR A 84 -1.07 9.95 -0.49
CA TYR A 84 -2.09 10.21 -1.51
C TYR A 84 -2.47 11.69 -1.55
N GLN A 85 -2.77 12.30 -0.40
CA GLN A 85 -3.15 13.71 -0.33
C GLN A 85 -2.08 14.65 -0.89
N GLN A 86 -0.80 14.31 -0.71
CA GLN A 86 0.33 15.07 -1.25
C GLN A 86 0.53 14.85 -2.76
N GLY A 87 0.29 13.63 -3.27
CA GLY A 87 0.47 13.30 -4.68
C GLY A 87 -0.71 13.69 -5.59
N LYS A 88 -1.92 13.85 -5.03
CA LYS A 88 -3.17 13.99 -5.82
C LYS A 88 -3.18 15.14 -6.82
N MET A 89 -2.42 16.21 -6.60
CA MET A 89 -2.43 17.41 -7.45
C MET A 89 -1.54 17.30 -8.70
N THR A 90 -0.84 16.19 -8.87
CA THR A 90 0.15 16.03 -9.94
C THR A 90 -0.35 15.08 -11.02
N SER A 91 -0.17 15.41 -12.29
CA SER A 91 -0.44 14.48 -13.39
C SER A 91 0.58 13.33 -13.38
N LEU A 92 0.13 12.10 -13.55
CA LEU A 92 1.02 10.98 -13.82
C LEU A 92 1.16 10.84 -15.33
N GLU A 93 2.39 10.87 -15.82
CA GLU A 93 2.69 10.59 -17.22
C GLU A 93 3.21 9.16 -17.35
N TYR A 94 2.46 8.33 -18.06
CA TYR A 94 2.86 6.96 -18.39
C TYR A 94 3.47 6.92 -19.79
N SER A 95 4.70 7.41 -19.94
CA SER A 95 5.41 7.23 -21.22
C SER A 95 5.94 5.80 -21.32
N SER A 96 5.21 4.98 -22.11
CA SER A 96 5.55 3.65 -22.66
C SER A 96 6.18 2.58 -21.74
N VAL A 97 5.54 1.41 -21.72
CA VAL A 97 5.64 0.22 -20.85
C VAL A 97 7.02 -0.51 -20.83
N GLN A 98 8.10 0.08 -21.31
CA GLN A 98 9.35 -0.69 -21.54
C GLN A 98 10.02 -1.25 -20.28
N GLU A 99 9.75 -0.71 -19.09
CA GLU A 99 10.34 -1.18 -17.84
C GLU A 99 9.29 -1.16 -16.72
N ALA A 100 9.09 -2.31 -16.08
CA ALA A 100 8.15 -2.50 -14.98
C ALA A 100 8.86 -3.00 -13.72
N LEU A 101 8.30 -2.66 -12.55
CA LEU A 101 8.79 -3.02 -11.24
C LEU A 101 7.80 -3.97 -10.57
N PRO A 102 8.24 -5.14 -10.08
CA PRO A 102 7.35 -6.02 -9.34
C PRO A 102 6.96 -5.38 -8.01
N LEU A 103 5.68 -5.48 -7.62
CA LEU A 103 5.19 -4.95 -6.34
C LEU A 103 5.86 -5.63 -5.13
N SER A 104 6.35 -6.85 -5.30
CA SER A 104 7.02 -7.63 -4.25
C SER A 104 8.36 -7.03 -3.79
N ILE A 105 8.92 -6.04 -4.48
CA ILE A 105 10.19 -5.41 -4.07
C ILE A 105 10.02 -4.48 -2.87
N PHE A 106 8.80 -3.99 -2.61
CA PHE A 106 8.56 -3.00 -1.57
C PHE A 106 8.45 -3.66 -0.20
N SER A 107 9.31 -3.26 0.73
CA SER A 107 9.35 -3.81 2.09
C SER A 107 9.16 -2.73 3.16
N LYS A 108 9.02 -3.16 4.42
CA LYS A 108 8.88 -2.25 5.57
C LYS A 108 10.21 -1.57 5.92
N GLU A 109 11.31 -2.29 5.73
CA GLU A 109 12.66 -1.95 6.14
C GLU A 109 13.30 -0.90 5.20
N LEU A 110 12.95 -0.99 3.91
CA LEU A 110 13.43 -0.10 2.87
C LEU A 110 12.36 0.94 2.54
N SER A 111 12.80 2.18 2.33
CA SER A 111 11.95 3.18 1.68
C SER A 111 11.60 2.74 0.25
N THR A 112 10.55 3.35 -0.31
CA THR A 112 10.13 3.07 -1.70
C THR A 112 11.27 3.28 -2.68
N LEU A 113 12.07 4.34 -2.51
CA LEU A 113 13.20 4.62 -3.40
C LEU A 113 14.37 3.64 -3.19
N GLU A 114 14.67 3.28 -1.94
CA GLU A 114 15.69 2.27 -1.63
C GLU A 114 15.32 0.91 -2.26
N SER A 115 14.06 0.49 -2.14
CA SER A 115 13.55 -0.75 -2.74
C SER A 115 13.75 -0.77 -4.25
N ILE A 116 13.37 0.31 -4.93
CA ILE A 116 13.53 0.48 -6.39
C ILE A 116 15.00 0.43 -6.78
N VAL A 117 15.86 1.18 -6.08
CA VAL A 117 17.30 1.25 -6.40
C VAL A 117 17.98 -0.10 -6.18
N VAL A 118 17.65 -0.82 -5.10
CA VAL A 118 18.20 -2.17 -4.83
C VAL A 118 17.80 -3.15 -5.93
N TYR A 119 16.52 -3.16 -6.34
CA TYR A 119 16.04 -4.01 -7.41
C TYR A 119 16.73 -3.70 -8.75
N LEU A 120 16.74 -2.44 -9.18
CA LEU A 120 17.35 -2.04 -10.45
C LEU A 120 18.86 -2.28 -10.47
N LYS A 121 19.55 -2.22 -9.33
CA LYS A 121 20.99 -2.45 -9.26
C LYS A 121 21.40 -3.87 -9.65
N GLN A 122 20.48 -4.84 -9.62
CA GLN A 122 20.72 -6.20 -10.08
C GLN A 122 20.94 -6.27 -11.60
N PHE A 123 20.36 -5.34 -12.37
CA PHE A 123 20.34 -5.37 -13.83
C PHE A 123 21.07 -4.18 -14.48
N TYR A 124 21.20 -3.06 -13.75
CA TYR A 124 21.68 -1.80 -14.30
C TYR A 124 22.88 -1.22 -13.52
N SER A 125 23.66 -0.40 -14.23
CA SER A 125 24.70 0.47 -13.65
C SER A 125 24.07 1.71 -12.99
N TYR A 126 24.81 2.37 -12.08
CA TYR A 126 24.32 3.60 -11.45
C TYR A 126 23.99 4.71 -12.46
N ALA A 127 24.76 4.82 -13.55
CA ALA A 127 24.51 5.78 -14.62
C ALA A 127 23.21 5.48 -15.38
N GLN A 128 22.89 4.19 -15.61
CA GLN A 128 21.62 3.79 -16.21
C GLN A 128 20.46 4.10 -15.26
N ILE A 129 20.54 3.69 -13.99
CA ILE A 129 19.49 3.95 -12.98
C ILE A 129 19.23 5.46 -12.83
N SER A 130 20.29 6.27 -12.85
CA SER A 130 20.20 7.74 -12.83
C SER A 130 19.32 8.27 -13.97
N ARG A 131 19.49 7.76 -15.20
CA ARG A 131 18.66 8.13 -16.36
C ARG A 131 17.24 7.59 -16.24
N LEU A 132 17.06 6.37 -15.74
CA LEU A 132 15.74 5.74 -15.58
C LEU A 132 14.86 6.46 -14.56
N LEU A 133 15.44 6.94 -13.46
CA LEU A 133 14.72 7.61 -12.36
C LEU A 133 14.78 9.14 -12.43
N ASN A 134 15.52 9.70 -13.40
CA ASN A 134 15.83 11.11 -13.49
C ASN A 134 16.37 11.67 -12.16
N LYS A 135 17.42 11.04 -11.65
CA LYS A 135 18.08 11.37 -10.37
C LYS A 135 19.59 11.42 -10.57
N ASP A 136 20.28 12.22 -9.78
CA ASP A 136 21.75 12.28 -9.81
C ASP A 136 22.39 10.92 -9.46
N GLN A 137 23.46 10.56 -10.15
CA GLN A 137 24.15 9.27 -9.94
C GLN A 137 24.70 9.12 -8.51
N ARG A 138 25.18 10.20 -7.88
CA ARG A 138 25.66 10.17 -6.48
C ARG A 138 24.52 9.93 -5.51
N THR A 139 23.32 10.45 -5.82
CA THR A 139 22.11 10.15 -5.05
C THR A 139 21.77 8.67 -5.14
N ILE A 140 21.77 8.07 -6.34
CA ILE A 140 21.53 6.62 -6.50
C ILE A 140 22.55 5.79 -5.71
N TRP A 141 23.85 6.10 -5.84
CA TRP A 141 24.90 5.41 -5.10
C TRP A 141 24.66 5.51 -3.59
N THR A 142 24.39 6.70 -3.07
CA THR A 142 24.15 6.92 -1.64
C THR A 142 22.95 6.13 -1.12
N ILE A 143 21.85 6.10 -1.89
CA ILE A 143 20.65 5.34 -1.55
C ILE A 143 20.95 3.85 -1.50
N TYR A 144 21.63 3.31 -2.52
CA TYR A 144 22.00 1.91 -2.55
C TYR A 144 22.89 1.53 -1.35
N GLN A 145 23.92 2.33 -1.06
CA GLN A 145 24.83 2.08 0.06
C GLN A 145 24.14 2.15 1.42
N ARG A 146 23.10 2.99 1.58
CA ARG A 146 22.29 3.03 2.80
C ARG A 146 21.38 1.80 2.91
N ALA A 147 20.79 1.38 1.79
CA ALA A 147 19.88 0.24 1.76
C ALA A 147 20.58 -1.08 2.14
N ILE A 148 21.78 -1.34 1.61
CA ILE A 148 22.53 -2.58 1.88
C ILE A 148 23.12 -2.67 3.30
N LYS A 149 23.09 -1.58 4.08
CA LYS A 149 23.59 -1.52 5.46
C LYS A 149 22.49 -1.69 6.51
N LYS A 150 21.23 -1.72 6.08
CA LYS A 150 20.08 -2.00 6.94
C LYS A 150 19.88 -3.51 7.03
#